data_AF-A0AAN6FQY3-F1
#
_entry.id   AF-A0AAN6FQY3-F1
#
_cell.length_a   1.000
_cell.length_b   1.000
_cell.length_c   1.000
_cell.angle_alpha   90.00
_cell.angle_beta   90.00
_cell.angle_gamma   90.00
#
_symmetry.space_group_name_H-M   'P 1'
#
loop_
_entity.id
_entity.type
_entity.pdbx_description
1 polymer ?
#
loop_
_entity_poly.entity_id
_entity_poly.type
_entity_poly.pdbx_seq_one_letter_code
_entity_poly.pdbx_strand_id
1 'polypeptide(L)'
;MICQRCLKRLARHNGISFSIRAFSQSSTARATAQPTTATTPPPEGLPAPRSASGAHSSSTATSPRPSKQSSQTPTKSKAAAKLPPSSVPAGTVLKGLNFMKNKQDPVAMEDHEYPDWLWNVLAEKENQAAGTGVSEGDLFAKSKKQRQKAAKALRKQQLLDPDALAPKVPLYEQSVDLPAGDGTLRGALEAGEARGELVRSMRGMRRRGIKEGNFLRGMG
;
A
#
# COMPACT_ATOMS: atom_id res chain seq x y z
N MET A 1 44.31 -14.49 -35.34
CA MET A 1 43.45 -15.58 -35.83
C MET A 1 43.58 -16.78 -34.90
N ILE A 2 42.48 -17.26 -34.32
CA ILE A 2 42.49 -18.36 -33.34
C ILE A 2 42.58 -19.69 -34.08
N CYS A 3 43.53 -20.56 -33.73
CA CYS A 3 43.76 -21.82 -34.43
C CYS A 3 42.72 -22.90 -34.07
N GLN A 4 42.53 -23.89 -34.96
CA GLN A 4 41.56 -24.98 -34.77
C GLN A 4 41.75 -25.77 -33.46
N ARG A 5 42.99 -25.86 -32.95
CA ARG A 5 43.28 -26.54 -31.68
C ARG A 5 42.80 -25.75 -30.47
N CYS A 6 42.84 -24.41 -30.54
CA CYS A 6 42.30 -23.55 -29.48
C CYS A 6 40.77 -23.58 -29.46
N LEU A 7 40.10 -23.55 -30.62
CA LEU A 7 38.64 -23.68 -30.72
C LEU A 7 38.12 -24.99 -30.10
N LYS A 8 38.77 -26.12 -30.37
CA LYS A 8 38.39 -27.43 -29.80
C LYS A 8 38.61 -27.51 -28.28
N ARG A 9 39.56 -26.75 -27.73
CA ARG A 9 39.86 -26.73 -26.29
C ARG A 9 38.87 -25.88 -25.49
N LEU A 10 38.41 -24.76 -26.06
CA LEU A 10 37.32 -23.96 -25.47
C LEU A 10 36.00 -24.73 -25.44
N ALA A 11 35.71 -25.54 -26.47
CA ALA A 11 34.47 -26.33 -26.53
C ALA A 11 34.39 -27.44 -25.45
N ARG A 12 35.54 -27.92 -24.94
CA ARG A 12 35.58 -28.97 -23.91
C ARG A 12 35.48 -28.45 -22.48
N HIS A 13 35.72 -27.15 -22.28
CA HIS A 13 35.71 -26.54 -20.94
C HIS A 13 34.32 -26.03 -20.51
N ASN A 14 33.32 -26.15 -21.39
CA ASN A 14 31.92 -25.79 -21.14
C ASN A 14 31.04 -27.01 -20.77
N GLY A 15 31.63 -27.98 -20.07
CA GLY A 15 30.89 -29.04 -19.39
C GLY A 15 30.41 -28.54 -18.04
N ILE A 16 29.31 -27.77 -18.02
CA ILE A 16 28.55 -27.57 -16.78
C ILE A 16 27.97 -28.94 -16.42
N SER A 17 28.58 -29.60 -15.43
CA SER A 17 28.05 -30.81 -14.82
C SER A 17 26.69 -30.48 -14.18
N PHE A 18 25.61 -30.67 -14.94
CA PHE A 18 24.27 -30.70 -14.37
C PHE A 18 24.13 -32.01 -13.59
N SER A 19 24.42 -31.95 -12.29
CA SER A 19 23.98 -32.97 -11.35
C SER A 19 22.45 -32.90 -11.29
N ILE A 20 21.77 -33.70 -12.09
CA ILE A 20 20.31 -33.90 -12.01
C ILE A 20 20.03 -34.53 -10.64
N ARG A 21 19.59 -33.71 -9.69
CA ARG A 21 19.06 -34.19 -8.42
C ARG A 21 17.68 -34.77 -8.70
N ALA A 22 17.57 -36.10 -8.71
CA ALA A 22 16.30 -36.80 -8.79
C ALA A 22 15.42 -36.37 -7.59
N PHE A 23 14.32 -35.68 -7.86
CA PHE A 23 13.34 -35.31 -6.86
C PHE A 23 12.39 -36.50 -6.67
N SER A 24 12.45 -37.13 -5.51
CA SER A 24 11.55 -38.23 -5.11
C SER A 24 10.13 -37.68 -4.98
N GLN A 25 9.22 -38.15 -5.83
CA GLN A 25 7.81 -37.81 -5.75
C GLN A 25 7.20 -38.49 -4.53
N SER A 26 6.83 -37.71 -3.51
CA SER A 26 6.01 -38.19 -2.40
C SER A 26 4.55 -37.97 -2.75
N SER A 27 3.79 -39.05 -2.82
CA SER A 27 2.34 -39.06 -3.09
C SER A 27 1.58 -38.32 -1.98
N THR A 28 0.89 -37.23 -2.32
CA THR A 28 -0.07 -36.60 -1.42
C THR A 28 -1.39 -37.37 -1.43
N ALA A 29 -1.76 -37.92 -0.29
CA ALA A 29 -3.06 -38.53 -0.05
C ALA A 29 -4.19 -37.48 -0.23
N ARG A 30 -5.25 -37.91 -0.91
CA ARG A 30 -6.47 -37.15 -1.20
C ARG A 30 -7.31 -37.02 0.07
N ALA A 31 -7.32 -35.83 0.68
CA ALA A 31 -8.26 -35.50 1.76
C ALA A 31 -9.60 -35.05 1.14
N THR A 32 -10.65 -35.84 1.36
CA THR A 32 -12.04 -35.52 1.05
C THR A 32 -12.55 -34.46 2.03
N ALA A 33 -12.76 -33.23 1.54
CA ALA A 33 -13.47 -32.20 2.28
C ALA A 33 -14.98 -32.37 2.06
N GLN A 34 -15.72 -32.60 3.14
CA GLN A 34 -17.19 -32.58 3.16
C GLN A 34 -17.69 -31.13 3.26
N PRO A 35 -18.75 -30.73 2.53
CA PRO A 35 -19.39 -29.43 2.71
C PRO A 35 -20.37 -29.47 3.89
N THR A 36 -20.11 -28.70 4.95
CA THR A 36 -21.10 -28.42 6.00
C THR A 36 -21.91 -27.19 5.60
N THR A 37 -23.15 -27.40 5.15
CA THR A 37 -24.16 -26.34 4.99
C THR A 37 -24.72 -25.98 6.37
N ALA A 38 -24.34 -24.82 6.90
CA ALA A 38 -24.99 -24.25 8.08
C ALA A 38 -26.19 -23.39 7.62
N THR A 39 -27.37 -23.97 7.77
CA THR A 39 -28.68 -23.31 7.64
C THR A 39 -29.02 -22.63 8.97
N THR A 40 -29.15 -21.31 8.97
CA THR A 40 -29.80 -20.56 10.07
C THR A 40 -30.87 -19.64 9.48
N PRO A 41 -32.17 -19.83 9.78
CA PRO A 41 -33.22 -18.90 9.38
C PRO A 41 -33.23 -17.64 10.26
N PRO A 42 -33.61 -16.47 9.72
CA PRO A 42 -33.82 -15.24 10.50
C PRO A 42 -35.18 -15.27 11.23
N PRO A 43 -35.27 -14.80 12.48
CA PRO A 43 -36.55 -14.65 13.17
C PRO A 43 -37.32 -13.43 12.66
N GLU A 44 -38.59 -13.69 12.37
CA GLU A 44 -39.67 -12.77 12.01
C GLU A 44 -40.04 -11.81 13.15
N GLY A 45 -40.33 -10.55 12.76
CA GLY A 45 -41.48 -9.82 13.28
C GLY A 45 -41.35 -9.06 14.59
N LEU A 46 -41.12 -7.73 14.51
CA LEU A 46 -41.77 -6.76 15.40
C LEU A 46 -42.09 -5.44 14.63
N PRO A 47 -43.21 -4.78 14.95
CA PRO A 47 -43.87 -3.80 14.06
C PRO A 47 -43.34 -2.37 14.14
N ALA A 48 -43.50 -1.66 13.02
CA ALA A 48 -43.22 -0.24 12.87
C ALA A 48 -44.24 0.66 13.60
N PRO A 49 -43.81 1.75 14.26
CA PRO A 49 -44.71 2.85 14.58
C PRO A 49 -44.78 3.85 13.42
N ARG A 50 -46.02 4.04 12.92
CA ARG A 50 -46.46 5.17 12.10
C ARG A 50 -46.74 6.39 12.99
N SER A 51 -46.88 7.55 12.33
CA SER A 51 -47.41 8.85 12.82
C SER A 51 -46.34 9.82 13.35
N ALA A 52 -46.39 11.13 13.13
CA ALA A 52 -47.23 11.99 12.32
C ALA A 52 -46.51 13.34 12.13
N SER A 53 -47.09 14.16 11.26
CA SER A 53 -46.74 15.54 10.91
C SER A 53 -46.52 16.48 12.11
N GLY A 54 -45.68 17.50 11.94
CA GLY A 54 -45.51 18.58 12.92
C GLY A 54 -44.49 19.64 12.47
N ALA A 55 -44.88 20.48 11.53
CA ALA A 55 -44.16 21.70 11.17
C ALA A 55 -44.46 22.80 12.18
N HIS A 56 -43.47 23.31 12.92
CA HIS A 56 -43.58 24.62 13.58
C HIS A 56 -42.25 25.37 13.51
N SER A 57 -42.28 26.42 12.69
CA SER A 57 -41.35 27.54 12.68
C SER A 57 -41.46 28.33 13.97
N SER A 58 -40.34 28.76 14.54
CA SER A 58 -40.34 29.81 15.57
C SER A 58 -39.10 30.68 15.40
N SER A 59 -39.35 31.85 14.83
CA SER A 59 -38.45 32.98 14.78
C SER A 59 -38.19 33.51 16.19
N THR A 60 -36.95 33.84 16.53
CA THR A 60 -36.70 34.85 17.56
C THR A 60 -35.47 35.67 17.20
N ALA A 61 -35.64 36.97 17.36
CA ALA A 61 -34.88 38.04 16.77
C ALA A 61 -33.67 38.49 17.61
N THR A 62 -32.67 38.97 16.87
CA THR A 62 -31.79 40.12 17.10
C THR A 62 -31.58 40.68 18.53
N SER A 63 -30.31 40.72 18.96
CA SER A 63 -29.77 41.87 19.69
C SER A 63 -28.24 42.04 19.47
N PRO A 64 -27.70 43.27 19.51
CA PRO A 64 -26.44 43.63 18.83
C PRO A 64 -25.16 43.64 19.70
N ARG A 65 -24.03 43.51 18.97
CA ARG A 65 -22.60 43.92 19.14
C ARG A 65 -22.19 44.80 20.35
N PRO A 66 -20.92 44.72 20.82
CA PRO A 66 -19.78 45.43 20.16
C PRO A 66 -18.46 44.61 20.10
N SER A 67 -17.76 44.51 18.96
CA SER A 67 -16.60 45.32 18.56
C SER A 67 -15.42 45.36 19.55
N LYS A 68 -14.37 44.54 19.33
CA LYS A 68 -12.97 44.95 19.58
C LYS A 68 -12.01 44.42 18.51
N GLN A 69 -11.07 45.29 18.20
CA GLN A 69 -10.19 45.41 17.05
C GLN A 69 -9.03 44.40 17.03
N SER A 70 -8.57 44.17 15.81
CA SER A 70 -7.26 43.66 15.38
C SER A 70 -6.05 43.98 16.27
N SER A 71 -5.13 43.02 16.36
CA SER A 71 -3.72 43.24 15.98
C SER A 71 -2.87 41.97 16.08
N GLN A 72 -2.33 41.59 14.93
CA GLN A 72 -0.95 41.16 14.69
C GLN A 72 -0.47 39.80 15.22
N THR A 73 -0.20 38.95 14.22
CA THR A 73 0.79 37.87 14.16
C THR A 73 2.10 38.20 14.87
N PRO A 74 2.76 37.17 15.43
CA PRO A 74 4.06 36.83 14.88
C PRO A 74 4.23 35.33 14.60
N THR A 75 4.77 35.07 13.41
CA THR A 75 5.71 34.00 13.08
C THR A 75 5.35 32.57 13.53
N LYS A 76 4.69 31.83 12.63
CA LYS A 76 4.77 30.36 12.60
C LYS A 76 6.24 29.97 12.39
N SER A 77 6.96 29.74 13.48
CA SER A 77 8.15 28.90 13.46
C SER A 77 7.72 27.52 12.96
N LYS A 78 8.42 27.08 11.91
CA LYS A 78 8.35 25.77 11.25
C LYS A 78 8.03 24.68 12.28
N ALA A 79 6.76 24.31 12.38
CA ALA A 79 6.34 23.19 13.21
C ALA A 79 7.01 21.95 12.63
N ALA A 80 7.89 21.32 13.41
CA ALA A 80 8.35 19.97 13.18
C ALA A 80 7.13 19.14 12.77
N ALA A 81 7.24 18.43 11.64
CA ALA A 81 6.18 17.56 11.16
C ALA A 81 5.77 16.66 12.33
N LYS A 82 4.54 16.82 12.83
CA LYS A 82 4.08 16.06 13.98
C LYS A 82 4.05 14.60 13.54
N LEU A 83 4.96 13.79 14.09
CA LEU A 83 4.96 12.35 13.96
C LEU A 83 3.53 11.84 14.26
N PRO A 84 3.03 10.85 13.52
CA PRO A 84 1.71 10.28 13.81
C PRO A 84 1.72 9.81 15.28
N PRO A 85 0.74 10.23 16.09
CA PRO A 85 0.75 9.93 17.52
C PRO A 85 0.69 8.43 17.73
N SER A 86 1.58 7.90 18.58
CA SER A 86 1.51 6.50 18.97
C SER A 86 0.20 6.23 19.71
N SER A 87 -0.35 5.04 19.54
CA SER A 87 -1.57 4.62 20.24
C SER A 87 -1.29 4.17 21.68
N VAL A 88 -0.02 3.92 22.03
CA VAL A 88 0.41 3.41 23.33
C VAL A 88 1.26 4.47 24.01
N PRO A 89 0.81 5.03 25.15
CA PRO A 89 1.59 6.04 25.85
C PRO A 89 2.86 5.46 26.47
N ALA A 90 3.87 6.32 26.64
CA ALA A 90 5.11 5.97 27.32
C ALA A 90 4.84 5.40 28.73
N GLY A 91 5.64 4.40 29.14
CA GLY A 91 5.50 3.70 30.42
C GLY A 91 4.50 2.53 30.40
N THR A 92 3.83 2.26 29.28
CA THR A 92 2.89 1.12 29.20
C THR A 92 3.65 -0.21 29.14
N VAL A 93 3.37 -1.12 30.07
CA VAL A 93 3.92 -2.49 30.05
C VAL A 93 3.26 -3.30 28.93
N LEU A 94 4.05 -3.77 27.96
CA LEU A 94 3.58 -4.57 26.84
C LEU A 94 3.48 -6.04 27.25
N LYS A 95 2.29 -6.42 27.72
CA LYS A 95 2.01 -7.75 28.28
C LYS A 95 2.21 -8.86 27.23
N GLY A 96 2.87 -9.95 27.64
CA GLY A 96 2.94 -11.18 26.84
C GLY A 96 3.99 -11.16 25.72
N LEU A 97 4.92 -10.20 25.73
CA LEU A 97 6.08 -10.20 24.83
C LEU A 97 7.26 -10.99 25.42
N ASN A 98 7.39 -11.03 26.76
CA ASN A 98 8.46 -11.78 27.38
C ASN A 98 8.12 -13.27 27.51
N PHE A 99 8.99 -14.12 26.95
CA PHE A 99 8.93 -15.58 27.07
C PHE A 99 9.96 -16.15 28.07
N MET A 100 10.81 -15.30 28.66
CA MET A 100 11.85 -15.72 29.62
C MET A 100 11.34 -15.63 31.06
N LYS A 101 11.52 -16.71 31.83
CA LYS A 101 11.01 -16.83 33.21
C LYS A 101 11.57 -15.80 34.21
N ASN A 102 12.77 -15.27 33.95
CA ASN A 102 13.49 -14.36 34.86
C ASN A 102 13.52 -12.91 34.37
N LYS A 103 12.71 -12.56 33.37
CA LYS A 103 12.64 -11.21 32.82
C LYS A 103 11.25 -10.62 33.01
N GLN A 104 11.17 -9.31 33.01
CA GLN A 104 9.90 -8.59 33.01
C GLN A 104 9.48 -8.28 31.56
N ASP A 105 8.18 -8.11 31.35
CA ASP A 105 7.66 -7.59 30.08
C ASP A 105 8.28 -6.22 29.75
N PRO A 106 8.63 -5.95 28.48
CA PRO A 106 9.21 -4.68 28.08
C PRO A 106 8.20 -3.53 28.28
N VAL A 107 8.71 -2.38 28.69
CA VAL A 107 7.94 -1.16 28.89
C VAL A 107 8.09 -0.26 27.67
N ALA A 108 6.98 0.29 27.18
CA ALA A 108 6.99 1.25 26.08
C ALA A 108 7.75 2.52 26.48
N MET A 109 8.66 2.96 25.62
CA MET A 109 9.47 4.17 25.78
C MET A 109 8.76 5.36 25.14
N GLU A 110 9.37 6.55 25.18
CA GLU A 110 8.82 7.72 24.50
C GLU A 110 8.91 7.60 22.97
N ASP A 111 7.96 8.20 22.25
CA ASP A 111 7.86 8.11 20.78
C ASP A 111 9.15 8.58 20.05
N HIS A 112 9.89 9.50 20.65
CA HIS A 112 11.13 10.06 20.10
C HIS A 112 12.35 9.13 20.26
N GLU A 113 12.30 8.18 21.19
CA GLU A 113 13.39 7.23 21.41
C GLU A 113 13.31 6.05 20.43
N TYR A 114 12.13 5.86 19.82
CA TYR A 114 11.97 4.90 18.75
C TYR A 114 12.55 5.42 17.43
N PRO A 115 13.19 4.56 16.62
CA PRO A 115 13.69 4.96 15.32
C PRO A 115 12.59 5.45 14.37
N ASP A 116 12.92 6.46 13.55
CA ASP A 116 11.97 7.09 12.61
C ASP A 116 11.31 6.11 11.62
N TRP A 117 11.99 5.04 11.24
CA TRP A 117 11.46 4.06 10.29
C TRP A 117 10.20 3.36 10.82
N LEU A 118 10.01 3.26 12.14
CA LEU A 118 8.84 2.63 12.76
C LEU A 118 7.54 3.29 12.30
N TRP A 119 7.55 4.61 12.21
CA TRP A 119 6.38 5.41 11.85
C TRP A 119 6.03 5.30 10.35
N ASN A 120 7.00 4.91 9.51
CA ASN A 120 6.82 4.74 8.07
C ASN A 120 6.37 3.32 7.68
N VAL A 121 6.40 2.34 8.59
CA VAL A 121 6.03 0.94 8.29
C VAL A 121 4.59 0.81 7.81
N LEU A 122 3.66 1.55 8.41
CA LEU A 122 2.25 1.50 8.02
C LEU A 122 1.98 2.23 6.69
N ALA A 123 2.80 3.22 6.34
CA ALA A 123 2.64 3.98 5.10
C ALA A 123 2.74 3.06 3.87
N GLU A 124 3.59 2.04 3.89
CA GLU A 124 3.68 1.07 2.78
C GLU A 124 2.38 0.28 2.55
N LYS A 125 1.63 0.00 3.63
CA LYS A 125 0.35 -0.69 3.58
C LYS A 125 -0.75 0.23 3.09
N GLU A 126 -0.75 1.47 3.58
CA GLU A 126 -1.71 2.49 3.15
C GLU A 126 -1.52 2.83 1.68
N ASN A 127 -0.29 3.01 1.20
CA ASN A 127 -0.01 3.26 -0.22
C ASN A 127 -0.41 2.09 -1.15
N GLN A 128 -0.42 0.86 -0.64
CA GLN A 128 -0.94 -0.30 -1.40
C GLN A 128 -2.47 -0.40 -1.37
N ALA A 129 -3.12 0.06 -0.30
CA ALA A 129 -4.58 0.01 -0.15
C ALA A 129 -5.26 1.22 -0.80
N ALA A 130 -4.67 2.39 -0.68
CA ALA A 130 -5.02 3.61 -1.40
C ALA A 130 -4.37 3.55 -2.78
N GLY A 131 -4.88 2.67 -3.66
CA GLY A 131 -4.51 2.70 -5.07
C GLY A 131 -4.55 4.15 -5.56
N THR A 132 -3.44 4.60 -6.16
CA THR A 132 -3.14 5.98 -6.60
C THR A 132 -4.34 6.70 -7.22
N GLY A 133 -5.14 7.30 -6.35
CA GLY A 133 -6.42 7.92 -6.67
C GLY A 133 -6.63 8.99 -5.63
N VAL A 134 -6.08 10.17 -5.92
CA VAL A 134 -6.29 11.40 -5.15
C VAL A 134 -7.78 11.50 -4.79
N SER A 135 -8.03 11.73 -3.50
CA SER A 135 -9.33 11.74 -2.82
C SER A 135 -10.36 12.69 -3.44
N GLU A 136 -10.90 12.34 -4.61
CA GLU A 136 -12.03 13.02 -5.23
C GLU A 136 -13.03 12.01 -5.82
N GLY A 137 -13.57 11.18 -4.92
CA GLY A 137 -14.63 10.22 -5.24
C GLY A 137 -14.11 8.97 -5.93
N ASP A 138 -14.40 7.82 -5.36
CA ASP A 138 -14.09 6.55 -5.99
C ASP A 138 -15.00 6.33 -7.22
N LEU A 139 -14.40 6.06 -8.39
CA LEU A 139 -15.12 5.67 -9.60
C LEU A 139 -15.94 4.39 -9.41
N PHE A 140 -15.59 3.58 -8.42
CA PHE A 140 -16.23 2.33 -8.06
C PHE A 140 -17.17 2.46 -6.84
N ALA A 141 -17.46 3.67 -6.38
CA ALA A 141 -18.40 3.90 -5.29
C ALA A 141 -19.81 3.36 -5.60
N LYS A 142 -20.49 2.82 -4.60
CA LYS A 142 -21.85 2.27 -4.75
C LYS A 142 -22.87 3.33 -5.22
N SER A 143 -22.69 4.61 -4.84
CA SER A 143 -23.61 5.69 -5.22
C SER A 143 -23.35 6.27 -6.62
N LYS A 144 -24.40 6.42 -7.44
CA LYS A 144 -24.33 7.02 -8.79
C LYS A 144 -23.82 8.47 -8.78
N LYS A 145 -24.23 9.27 -7.79
CA LYS A 145 -23.83 10.69 -7.68
C LYS A 145 -22.34 10.83 -7.38
N GLN A 146 -21.78 9.93 -6.57
CA GLN A 146 -20.34 9.91 -6.27
C GLN A 146 -19.53 9.56 -7.52
N ARG A 147 -19.96 8.54 -8.28
CA ARG A 147 -19.34 8.16 -9.56
C ARG A 147 -19.37 9.29 -10.58
N GLN A 148 -20.50 9.99 -10.72
CA GLN A 148 -20.59 11.15 -11.61
C GLN A 148 -19.70 12.32 -11.18
N LYS A 149 -19.57 12.57 -9.88
CA LYS A 149 -18.67 13.61 -9.36
C LYS A 149 -17.21 13.25 -9.64
N ALA A 150 -16.81 12.00 -9.39
CA ALA A 150 -15.48 11.49 -9.68
C ALA A 150 -15.15 11.57 -11.19
N ALA A 151 -16.07 11.14 -12.05
CA ALA A 151 -15.90 11.22 -13.50
C ALA A 151 -15.76 12.68 -14.00
N LYS A 152 -16.53 13.62 -13.42
CA LYS A 152 -16.40 15.05 -13.73
C LYS A 152 -15.06 15.62 -13.23
N ALA A 153 -14.60 15.20 -12.05
CA ALA A 153 -13.31 15.62 -11.51
C ALA A 153 -12.15 15.12 -12.37
N LEU A 154 -12.14 13.85 -12.78
CA LEU A 154 -11.16 13.31 -13.71
C LEU A 154 -11.17 14.04 -15.04
N ARG A 155 -12.36 14.26 -15.65
CA ARG A 155 -12.44 15.01 -16.92
C ARG A 155 -11.89 16.42 -16.80
N LYS A 156 -12.09 17.08 -15.65
CA LYS A 156 -11.53 18.41 -15.38
C LYS A 156 -10.01 18.35 -15.24
N GLN A 157 -9.47 17.38 -14.50
CA GLN A 157 -8.02 17.16 -14.37
C GLN A 157 -7.38 16.88 -15.73
N GLN A 158 -7.99 16.02 -16.55
CA GLN A 158 -7.54 15.72 -17.92
C GLN A 158 -7.53 16.95 -18.83
N LEU A 159 -8.45 17.89 -18.64
CA LEU A 159 -8.49 19.13 -19.41
C LEU A 159 -7.41 20.13 -18.97
N LEU A 160 -7.09 20.15 -17.67
CA LEU A 160 -6.08 21.04 -17.10
C LEU A 160 -4.66 20.58 -17.46
N ASP A 161 -4.41 19.27 -17.39
CA ASP A 161 -3.09 18.67 -17.61
C ASP A 161 -3.15 17.69 -18.80
N PRO A 162 -3.11 18.18 -20.05
CA PRO A 162 -3.15 17.31 -21.23
C PRO A 162 -1.96 16.35 -21.29
N ASP A 163 -0.79 16.75 -20.77
CA ASP A 163 0.40 15.89 -20.72
C ASP A 163 0.30 14.78 -19.67
N ALA A 164 -0.46 15.00 -18.58
CA ALA A 164 -0.71 13.99 -17.56
C ALA A 164 -1.68 12.88 -18.03
N LEU A 165 -2.35 13.09 -19.18
CA LEU A 165 -3.21 12.10 -19.82
C LEU A 165 -2.41 11.00 -20.53
N ALA A 166 -1.15 11.26 -20.86
CA ALA A 166 -0.30 10.24 -21.47
C ALA A 166 -0.24 8.99 -20.57
N PRO A 167 -0.43 7.78 -21.11
CA PRO A 167 -0.36 6.56 -20.32
C PRO A 167 0.94 6.48 -19.53
N LYS A 168 0.83 6.37 -18.19
CA LYS A 168 2.02 6.22 -17.35
C LYS A 168 2.65 4.86 -17.61
N VAL A 169 3.68 4.84 -18.45
CA VAL A 169 4.45 3.64 -18.73
C VAL A 169 5.08 3.16 -17.42
N PRO A 170 4.79 1.91 -16.98
CA PRO A 170 5.39 1.33 -15.80
C PRO A 170 6.92 1.30 -15.88
N LEU A 171 7.60 1.41 -14.74
CA LEU A 171 9.06 1.49 -14.66
C LEU A 171 9.77 0.34 -15.42
N TYR A 172 9.19 -0.86 -15.41
CA TYR A 172 9.78 -2.03 -16.08
C TYR A 172 9.57 -2.10 -17.60
N GLU A 173 8.68 -1.27 -18.16
CA GLU A 173 8.46 -1.13 -19.60
C GLU A 173 9.25 0.04 -20.20
N GLN A 174 9.86 0.88 -19.36
CA GLN A 174 10.65 2.02 -19.81
C GLN A 174 12.02 1.56 -20.33
N SER A 175 12.46 2.16 -21.43
CA SER A 175 13.80 1.95 -22.02
C SER A 175 14.78 3.08 -21.67
N VAL A 176 14.45 3.90 -20.68
CA VAL A 176 15.32 4.99 -20.21
C VAL A 176 16.43 4.39 -19.37
N ASP A 177 17.66 4.85 -19.58
CA ASP A 177 18.81 4.39 -18.81
C ASP A 177 18.65 4.71 -17.33
N LEU A 178 18.97 3.71 -16.49
CA LEU A 178 19.03 3.91 -15.05
C LEU A 178 20.25 4.77 -14.69
N PRO A 179 20.17 5.58 -13.62
CA PRO A 179 21.32 6.35 -13.16
C PRO A 179 22.49 5.42 -12.83
N ALA A 180 23.64 5.64 -13.48
CA ALA A 180 24.86 4.86 -13.26
C ALA A 180 25.57 5.25 -11.95
N GLY A 181 25.38 6.50 -11.50
CA GLY A 181 26.02 7.12 -10.35
C GLY A 181 27.29 7.87 -10.74
N ASP A 182 27.39 9.15 -10.39
CA ASP A 182 28.49 10.06 -10.79
C ASP A 182 29.80 9.82 -10.03
N GLY A 183 30.01 8.61 -9.48
CA GLY A 183 31.14 8.27 -8.61
C GLY A 183 31.06 8.87 -7.19
N THR A 184 30.07 9.72 -6.90
CA THR A 184 29.82 10.25 -5.55
C THR A 184 29.01 9.26 -4.71
N LEU A 185 29.13 9.32 -3.37
CA LEU A 185 28.34 8.49 -2.46
C LEU A 185 26.83 8.67 -2.67
N ARG A 186 26.39 9.92 -2.91
CA ARG A 186 24.97 10.22 -3.17
C ARG A 186 24.49 9.60 -4.48
N GLY A 187 25.26 9.76 -5.56
CA GLY A 187 24.92 9.15 -6.85
C GLY A 187 24.92 7.61 -6.79
N ALA A 188 25.79 7.01 -5.98
CA ALA A 188 25.80 5.56 -5.78
C ALA A 188 24.54 5.05 -5.02
N LEU A 189 24.08 5.79 -4.02
CA LEU A 189 22.85 5.48 -3.28
C LEU A 189 21.62 5.60 -4.17
N GLU A 190 21.50 6.69 -4.94
CA GLU A 190 20.40 6.93 -5.88
C GLU A 190 20.36 5.87 -6.98
N ALA A 191 21.52 5.55 -7.56
CA ALA A 191 21.66 4.47 -8.54
C ALA A 191 21.24 3.11 -7.94
N GLY A 192 21.57 2.86 -6.67
CA GLY A 192 21.14 1.67 -5.94
C GLY A 192 19.63 1.60 -5.76
N GLU A 193 19.02 2.71 -5.37
CA GLU A 193 17.57 2.84 -5.17
C GLU A 193 16.80 2.64 -6.48
N ALA A 194 17.17 3.33 -7.56
CA ALA A 194 16.54 3.19 -8.87
C ALA A 194 16.58 1.75 -9.42
N ARG A 195 17.74 1.07 -9.27
CA ARG A 195 17.87 -0.35 -9.61
C ARG A 195 16.98 -1.23 -8.71
N GLY A 196 16.92 -0.92 -7.41
CA GLY A 196 16.06 -1.60 -6.45
C GLY A 196 14.57 -1.46 -6.79
N GLU A 197 14.13 -0.28 -7.21
CA GLU A 197 12.76 0.00 -7.66
C GLU A 197 12.40 -0.79 -8.91
N LEU A 198 13.29 -0.87 -9.90
CA LEU A 198 13.07 -1.71 -11.09
C LEU A 198 12.89 -3.19 -10.70
N VAL A 199 13.73 -3.71 -9.81
CA VAL A 199 13.60 -5.10 -9.32
C VAL A 199 12.28 -5.30 -8.56
N ARG A 200 11.86 -4.35 -7.72
CA ARG A 200 10.57 -4.41 -7.00
C ARG A 200 9.39 -4.39 -7.98
N SER A 201 9.43 -3.54 -9.00
CA SER A 201 8.38 -3.45 -10.02
C SER A 201 8.28 -4.73 -10.85
N MET A 202 9.40 -5.29 -11.31
CA MET A 202 9.48 -6.59 -11.99
C MET A 202 8.96 -7.74 -11.13
N ARG A 203 9.28 -7.73 -9.83
CA ARG A 203 8.75 -8.72 -8.89
C ARG A 203 7.23 -8.60 -8.74
N GLY A 204 6.70 -7.38 -8.71
CA GLY A 204 5.27 -7.11 -8.73
C GLY A 204 4.58 -7.70 -9.95
N MET A 205 5.12 -7.43 -11.15
CA MET A 205 4.62 -7.96 -12.42
C MET A 205 4.63 -9.50 -12.45
N ARG A 206 5.75 -10.13 -12.04
CA ARG A 206 5.85 -11.59 -11.94
C ARG A 206 4.83 -12.18 -10.97
N ARG A 207 4.62 -11.56 -9.81
CA ARG A 207 3.62 -12.02 -8.83
C ARG A 207 2.20 -11.93 -9.38
N ARG A 208 1.87 -10.90 -10.15
CA ARG A 208 0.57 -10.76 -10.82
C ARG A 208 0.37 -11.87 -11.85
N GLY A 209 1.36 -12.11 -12.72
CA GLY A 209 1.30 -13.19 -13.71
C GLY A 209 1.18 -14.59 -13.09
N ILE A 210 1.89 -14.86 -12.00
CA ILE A 210 1.74 -16.14 -11.26
C ILE A 210 0.32 -16.28 -10.71
N LYS A 211 -0.26 -15.22 -10.13
CA LYS A 211 -1.63 -15.26 -9.60
C LYS A 211 -2.66 -15.50 -10.70
N GLU A 212 -2.53 -14.81 -11.83
CA GLU A 212 -3.39 -14.99 -13.00
C GLU A 212 -3.28 -16.41 -13.56
N GLY A 213 -2.05 -16.90 -13.78
CA GLY A 213 -1.83 -18.27 -14.26
C GLY A 213 -2.38 -19.32 -13.32
N ASN A 214 -2.20 -19.16 -12.00
CA ASN A 214 -2.79 -20.05 -11.01
C ASN A 214 -4.31 -19.99 -11.00
N PHE A 215 -4.90 -18.80 -11.17
CA PHE A 215 -6.33 -18.60 -11.24
C PHE A 215 -6.93 -19.30 -12.46
N LEU A 216 -6.38 -19.04 -13.66
CA LEU A 216 -6.84 -19.66 -14.91
C LEU A 216 -6.68 -21.18 -14.89
N ARG A 217 -5.54 -21.69 -14.38
CA ARG A 217 -5.31 -23.13 -14.21
C ARG A 217 -6.28 -23.77 -13.20
N GLY A 218 -6.79 -23.02 -12.24
CA GLY A 218 -7.78 -23.50 -11.28
C GLY A 218 -9.23 -23.47 -11.80
N MET A 219 -9.50 -22.79 -12.92
CA MET A 219 -10.83 -22.75 -13.54
C MET A 219 -11.03 -23.83 -14.62
N GLY A 220 -9.96 -24.33 -15.23
CA GLY A 220 -9.99 -25.41 -16.23
C GLY A 220 -9.85 -26.79 -15.60
#